data_AF-A0A7X6Z2S8-F1
#
_entry.id   AF-A0A7X6Z2S8-F1
#
_cell.length_a   1.000
_cell.length_b   1.000
_cell.length_c   1.000
_cell.angle_alpha   90.00
_cell.angle_beta   90.00
_cell.angle_gamma   90.00
#
_symmetry.space_group_name_H-M   'P 1'
#
loop_
_entity.id
_entity.type
_entity.pdbx_description
1 polymer ?
#
loop_
_entity_poly.entity_id
_entity_poly.type
_entity_poly.pdbx_seq_one_letter_code
_entity_poly.pdbx_strand_id
1 'polypeptide(L)'
;QNPSDPDASFRIKAGKSHKGYVANFVETCGDDGPSFITDYDLKANTYSDLNFSKDLLEGLGLQEEELTLIADGAYGSEEVKNLARANKINLITTSLVAKSPDKIRAHFELCPSSKEILLCPGGYRPIKTSYYEESGLYRGVFDKEICMACSYKSNCGMKEQKKTSYVIISEKTLSRAKDLIQMGEEAYKELARKRNGIEGIPSILRRRYGIDNLPVRGLLRSKAWLAFKVGAINVKRLLRSMEEGLEVA
;
A
#
# COMPACT_ATOMS: atom_id res chain seq x y z
N GLN A 1 17.45 -20.12 -11.03
CA GLN A 1 18.39 -20.25 -9.88
C GLN A 1 18.47 -21.69 -9.38
N ASN A 2 19.65 -22.11 -8.89
CA ASN A 2 20.03 -23.49 -8.55
C ASN A 2 19.80 -23.78 -7.04
N PRO A 3 19.30 -24.98 -6.66
CA PRO A 3 19.12 -25.41 -5.26
C PRO A 3 20.38 -25.45 -4.37
N SER A 4 21.57 -25.15 -4.90
CA SER A 4 22.85 -25.17 -4.16
C SER A 4 23.31 -23.80 -3.65
N ASP A 5 22.50 -22.74 -3.80
CA ASP A 5 22.80 -21.43 -3.17
C ASP A 5 22.30 -21.45 -1.71
N PRO A 6 23.20 -21.40 -0.71
CA PRO A 6 22.84 -21.56 0.71
C PRO A 6 21.93 -20.44 1.24
N ASP A 7 21.97 -19.26 0.62
CA ASP A 7 21.19 -18.10 1.05
C ASP A 7 19.82 -18.01 0.35
N ALA A 8 19.58 -18.84 -0.67
CA ALA A 8 18.35 -18.80 -1.45
C ALA A 8 17.19 -19.41 -0.67
N SER A 9 16.14 -18.61 -0.44
CA SER A 9 14.95 -19.09 0.25
C SER A 9 13.90 -19.65 -0.69
N PHE A 10 13.09 -20.56 -0.16
CA PHE A 10 12.01 -21.23 -0.86
C PHE A 10 10.66 -20.68 -0.41
N ARG A 11 9.78 -20.39 -1.37
CA ARG A 11 8.40 -19.96 -1.10
C ARG A 11 7.45 -20.62 -2.10
N ILE A 12 6.29 -21.06 -1.62
CA ILE A 12 5.18 -21.48 -2.50
C ILE A 12 4.21 -20.31 -2.61
N LYS A 13 3.92 -19.86 -3.84
CA LYS A 13 2.87 -18.88 -4.16
C LYS A 13 1.97 -19.46 -5.24
N ALA A 14 0.66 -19.47 -5.02
CA ALA A 14 -0.34 -19.96 -5.98
C ALA A 14 -0.02 -21.36 -6.58
N GLY A 15 0.46 -22.29 -5.75
CA GLY A 15 0.83 -23.65 -6.17
C GLY A 15 2.15 -23.76 -6.93
N LYS A 16 2.88 -22.66 -7.16
CA LYS A 16 4.20 -22.66 -7.80
C LYS A 16 5.30 -22.42 -6.77
N SER A 17 6.37 -23.19 -6.88
CA SER A 17 7.58 -23.01 -6.08
C SER A 17 8.45 -21.90 -6.65
N HIS A 18 8.77 -20.92 -5.83
CA HIS A 18 9.69 -19.84 -6.11
C HIS A 18 10.93 -20.02 -5.24
N LYS A 19 12.11 -20.14 -5.87
CA LYS A 19 13.42 -20.23 -5.22
C LYS A 19 14.22 -18.99 -5.55
N GLY A 20 14.84 -18.37 -4.54
CA GLY A 20 15.78 -17.27 -4.74
C GLY A 20 15.53 -16.07 -3.84
N TYR A 21 15.72 -14.89 -4.42
CA TYR A 21 15.57 -13.60 -3.75
C TYR A 21 14.39 -12.82 -4.33
N VAL A 22 13.94 -11.81 -3.59
CA VAL A 22 13.00 -10.79 -4.05
C VAL A 22 13.73 -9.46 -4.09
N ALA A 23 13.57 -8.74 -5.20
CA ALA A 23 14.11 -7.40 -5.37
C ALA A 23 12.99 -6.37 -5.32
N ASN A 24 13.20 -5.29 -4.58
CA ASN A 24 12.35 -4.12 -4.56
C ASN A 24 13.09 -2.93 -5.18
N PHE A 25 12.36 -2.04 -5.84
CA PHE A 25 12.92 -0.85 -6.50
C PHE A 25 12.05 0.36 -6.16
N VAL A 26 12.70 1.50 -5.99
CA VAL A 26 12.07 2.82 -5.87
C VAL A 26 12.57 3.68 -7.01
N GLU A 27 11.64 4.27 -7.72
CA GLU A 27 11.91 5.17 -8.83
C GLU A 27 11.38 6.56 -8.48
N THR A 28 12.25 7.57 -8.60
CA THR A 28 11.83 8.97 -8.54
C THR A 28 11.48 9.41 -9.96
N CYS A 29 10.23 9.85 -10.14
CA CYS A 29 9.71 10.38 -11.39
C CYS A 29 9.20 11.81 -11.18
N GLY A 30 9.59 12.73 -12.06
CA GLY A 30 9.11 14.10 -12.12
C GLY A 30 8.61 14.43 -13.53
N ASP A 31 7.93 15.56 -13.67
CA ASP A 31 7.37 15.99 -14.96
C ASP A 31 8.47 16.57 -15.89
N ASP A 32 9.60 17.02 -15.32
CA ASP A 32 10.75 17.56 -16.04
C ASP A 32 11.96 16.60 -15.94
N GLY A 33 12.07 15.67 -16.90
CA GLY A 33 13.28 14.86 -17.11
C GLY A 33 13.12 13.34 -16.91
N PRO A 34 14.21 12.57 -17.08
CA PRO A 34 14.17 11.11 -16.99
C PRO A 34 13.89 10.64 -15.56
N SER A 35 13.13 9.54 -15.43
CA SER A 35 12.93 8.88 -14.13
C SER A 35 14.17 8.06 -13.75
N PHE A 36 14.57 8.12 -12.48
CA PHE A 36 15.74 7.42 -11.98
C PHE A 36 15.37 6.42 -10.88
N ILE A 37 16.03 5.27 -10.89
CA ILE A 37 16.00 4.35 -9.75
C ILE A 37 16.84 4.98 -8.64
N THR A 38 16.20 5.38 -7.55
CA THR A 38 16.83 6.07 -6.43
C THR A 38 17.09 5.16 -5.24
N ASP A 39 16.34 4.06 -5.12
CA ASP A 39 16.60 3.02 -4.15
C ASP A 39 16.31 1.62 -4.73
N TYR A 40 16.97 0.62 -4.19
CA TYR A 40 16.71 -0.78 -4.47
C TYR A 40 17.19 -1.66 -3.32
N ASP A 41 16.53 -2.78 -3.12
CA ASP A 41 17.00 -3.78 -2.18
C ASP A 41 16.76 -5.20 -2.69
N LEU A 42 17.55 -6.14 -2.20
CA LEU A 42 17.48 -7.56 -2.51
C LEU A 42 17.44 -8.32 -1.18
N LYS A 43 16.39 -9.09 -0.96
CA LYS A 43 16.17 -9.86 0.27
C LYS A 43 15.80 -11.30 -0.07
N ALA A 44 15.79 -12.17 0.94
CA ALA A 44 15.22 -13.51 0.82
C ALA A 44 13.76 -13.43 0.34
N ASN A 45 13.32 -14.38 -0.50
CA ASN A 45 11.95 -14.43 -1.06
C ASN A 45 10.81 -14.54 -0.03
N THR A 46 11.14 -14.78 1.24
CA THR A 46 10.22 -14.76 2.38
C THR A 46 9.96 -13.33 2.89
N TYR A 47 10.77 -12.35 2.51
CA TYR A 47 10.56 -10.95 2.84
C TYR A 47 9.27 -10.44 2.18
N SER A 48 8.46 -9.72 2.96
CA SER A 48 7.15 -9.25 2.51
C SER A 48 7.25 -7.87 1.88
N ASP A 49 6.30 -7.56 1.00
CA ASP A 49 6.16 -6.23 0.39
C ASP A 49 5.97 -5.15 1.47
N LEU A 50 5.22 -5.47 2.54
CA LEU A 50 5.05 -4.60 3.71
C LEU A 50 6.37 -4.31 4.44
N ASN A 51 7.25 -5.30 4.55
CA ASN A 51 8.55 -5.08 5.21
C ASN A 51 9.44 -4.18 4.35
N PHE A 52 9.42 -4.31 3.02
CA PHE A 52 10.11 -3.36 2.15
C PHE A 52 9.59 -1.92 2.32
N SER A 53 8.28 -1.74 2.48
CA SER A 53 7.73 -0.41 2.80
C SER A 53 8.22 0.13 4.13
N LYS A 54 8.26 -0.70 5.18
CA LYS A 54 8.74 -0.27 6.50
C LYS A 54 10.22 0.15 6.43
N ASP A 55 11.08 -0.71 5.88
CA ASP A 55 12.51 -0.43 5.71
C ASP A 55 12.73 0.90 4.96
N LEU A 56 11.99 1.12 3.87
CA LEU A 56 12.09 2.34 3.08
C LEU A 56 11.64 3.58 3.85
N LEU A 57 10.47 3.51 4.51
CA LEU A 57 9.93 4.66 5.26
C LEU A 57 10.79 5.02 6.47
N GLU A 58 11.36 4.02 7.15
CA GLU A 58 12.33 4.21 8.24
C GLU A 58 13.62 4.83 7.73
N GLY A 59 14.12 4.38 6.56
CA GLY A 59 15.32 4.92 5.93
C GLY A 59 15.16 6.36 5.43
N LEU A 60 13.97 6.70 4.90
CA LEU A 60 13.65 8.06 4.47
C LEU A 60 13.50 9.02 5.67
N GLY A 61 12.89 8.56 6.76
CA GLY A 61 12.63 9.39 7.94
C GLY A 61 11.66 10.55 7.66
N LEU A 62 11.62 11.52 8.58
CA LEU A 62 10.76 12.70 8.45
C LEU A 62 11.21 13.59 7.28
N GLN A 63 10.29 13.87 6.36
CA GLN A 63 10.54 14.74 5.21
C GLN A 63 10.34 16.22 5.55
N GLU A 64 11.08 17.11 4.89
CA GLU A 64 10.88 18.56 5.04
C GLU A 64 9.54 19.00 4.43
N GLU A 65 9.33 18.63 3.17
CA GLU A 65 8.09 18.79 2.40
C GLU A 65 7.34 17.46 2.24
N GLU A 66 6.07 17.51 1.85
CA GLU A 66 5.28 16.30 1.65
C GLU A 66 5.80 15.49 0.46
N LEU A 67 6.27 14.28 0.73
CA LEU A 67 6.72 13.33 -0.29
C LEU A 67 5.57 12.40 -0.67
N THR A 68 5.23 12.31 -1.95
CA THR A 68 4.24 11.32 -2.42
C THR A 68 4.95 10.02 -2.85
N LEU A 69 4.63 8.91 -2.18
CA LEU A 69 5.10 7.57 -2.53
C LEU A 69 3.95 6.79 -3.17
N ILE A 70 4.19 6.18 -4.33
CA ILE A 70 3.17 5.40 -5.05
C ILE A 70 3.61 3.94 -5.09
N ALA A 71 2.75 3.03 -4.65
CA ALA A 71 3.07 1.61 -4.56
C ALA A 71 1.87 0.69 -4.86
N ASP A 72 2.14 -0.60 -5.03
CA ASP A 72 1.06 -1.59 -5.14
C ASP A 72 0.31 -1.76 -3.83
N GLY A 73 -0.93 -2.25 -3.90
CA GLY A 73 -1.73 -2.53 -2.70
C GLY A 73 -1.02 -3.37 -1.65
N ALA A 74 -0.18 -4.33 -2.05
CA ALA A 74 0.57 -5.20 -1.14
C ALA A 74 1.58 -4.45 -0.25
N TYR A 75 2.00 -3.24 -0.63
CA TYR A 75 2.87 -2.35 0.15
C TYR A 75 2.07 -1.50 1.15
N GLY A 76 0.74 -1.54 1.09
CA GLY A 76 -0.16 -0.76 1.93
C GLY A 76 -0.79 -1.56 3.07
N SER A 77 -0.40 -1.26 4.31
CA SER A 77 -1.17 -1.62 5.51
C SER A 77 -1.49 -0.38 6.33
N GLU A 78 -2.46 -0.45 7.24
CA GLU A 78 -2.78 0.66 8.15
C GLU A 78 -1.53 1.13 8.92
N GLU A 79 -0.74 0.17 9.40
CA GLU A 79 0.50 0.45 10.12
C GLU A 79 1.51 1.21 9.24
N VAL A 80 1.73 0.75 8.01
CA VAL A 80 2.64 1.39 7.05
C VAL A 80 2.15 2.78 6.66
N LYS A 81 0.84 2.97 6.46
CA LYS A 81 0.25 4.28 6.20
C LYS A 81 0.42 5.23 7.38
N ASN A 82 0.29 4.74 8.61
CA ASN A 82 0.51 5.54 9.80
C ASN A 82 1.97 5.98 9.91
N LEU A 83 2.90 5.06 9.66
CA LEU A 83 4.34 5.37 9.60
C LEU A 83 4.65 6.41 8.52
N ALA A 84 4.08 6.25 7.31
CA ALA A 84 4.24 7.22 6.23
C ALA A 84 3.73 8.61 6.64
N ARG A 85 2.52 8.70 7.21
CA ARG A 85 1.96 9.97 7.70
C ARG A 85 2.81 10.61 8.79
N ALA A 86 3.36 9.82 9.72
CA ALA A 86 4.25 10.32 10.76
C ALA A 86 5.53 10.95 10.17
N ASN A 87 5.96 10.48 9.00
CA ASN A 87 7.14 10.96 8.28
C ASN A 87 6.83 12.04 7.21
N LYS A 88 5.61 12.61 7.17
CA LYS A 88 5.14 13.51 6.09
C LYS A 88 5.21 12.88 4.69
N ILE A 89 4.93 11.59 4.61
CA ILE A 89 4.88 10.85 3.35
C ILE A 89 3.42 10.49 3.04
N ASN A 90 2.94 10.95 1.88
CA ASN A 90 1.65 10.58 1.32
C ASN A 90 1.78 9.26 0.55
N LEU A 91 1.38 8.15 1.19
CA LEU A 91 1.44 6.82 0.58
C LEU A 91 0.18 6.49 -0.21
N ILE A 92 0.30 6.50 -1.54
CA ILE A 92 -0.74 6.16 -2.51
C ILE A 92 -0.59 4.70 -2.95
N THR A 93 -1.60 3.88 -2.67
CA THR A 93 -1.60 2.45 -3.02
C THR A 93 -2.61 2.14 -4.13
N THR A 94 -2.26 1.32 -5.11
CA THR A 94 -3.14 1.02 -6.27
C THR A 94 -4.39 0.20 -5.95
N SER A 95 -4.41 -0.52 -4.82
CA SER A 95 -5.51 -1.39 -4.44
C SER A 95 -5.54 -1.65 -2.93
N LEU A 96 -6.67 -2.15 -2.43
CA LEU A 96 -6.77 -2.70 -1.07
C LEU A 96 -6.54 -4.22 -1.11
N VAL A 97 -5.70 -4.73 -0.21
CA VAL A 97 -5.33 -6.16 -0.13
C VAL A 97 -6.46 -7.04 0.42
N ALA A 98 -7.47 -6.45 1.07
CA ALA A 98 -8.57 -7.18 1.71
C ALA A 98 -9.93 -6.67 1.24
N LYS A 99 -11.00 -7.44 1.51
CA LYS A 99 -12.38 -7.09 1.17
C LYS A 99 -12.68 -5.63 1.54
N SER A 100 -13.07 -4.85 0.54
CA SER A 100 -13.40 -3.44 0.67
C SER A 100 -14.62 -3.27 1.58
N PRO A 101 -14.55 -2.44 2.64
CA PRO A 101 -15.76 -2.05 3.36
C PRO A 101 -16.67 -1.19 2.46
N ASP A 102 -17.96 -1.14 2.77
CA ASP A 102 -18.85 -0.17 2.13
C ASP A 102 -18.41 1.26 2.43
N LYS A 103 -18.36 2.11 1.40
CA LYS A 103 -17.94 3.52 1.51
C LYS A 103 -18.76 4.30 2.54
N ILE A 104 -20.05 3.96 2.68
CA ILE A 104 -20.93 4.62 3.65
C ILE A 104 -20.41 4.52 5.09
N ARG A 105 -19.62 3.48 5.40
CA ARG A 105 -19.04 3.28 6.73
C ARG A 105 -18.00 4.34 7.07
N ALA A 106 -17.46 5.09 6.10
CA ALA A 106 -16.55 6.21 6.33
C ALA A 106 -17.19 7.38 7.10
N HIS A 107 -18.52 7.47 7.07
CA HIS A 107 -19.31 8.53 7.68
C HIS A 107 -19.79 8.22 9.10
N PHE A 108 -19.27 7.16 9.73
CA PHE A 108 -19.41 7.01 11.18
C PHE A 108 -18.51 8.02 11.89
N GLU A 109 -19.03 8.64 12.93
CA GLU A 109 -18.25 9.48 13.83
C GLU A 109 -17.93 8.69 15.09
N LEU A 110 -16.64 8.40 15.28
CA LEU A 110 -16.13 7.71 16.45
C LEU A 110 -15.38 8.72 17.33
N CYS A 111 -15.50 8.57 18.64
CA CYS A 111 -14.72 9.29 19.63
C CYS A 111 -13.74 8.31 20.30
N PRO A 112 -12.46 8.27 19.90
CA PRO A 112 -11.49 7.35 20.49
C PRO A 112 -11.24 7.60 21.98
N SER A 113 -11.32 8.86 22.44
CA SER A 113 -11.09 9.21 23.85
C SER A 113 -12.22 8.73 24.76
N SER A 114 -13.48 8.90 24.36
CA SER A 114 -14.63 8.38 25.12
C SER A 114 -15.00 6.94 24.76
N LYS A 115 -14.35 6.36 23.75
CA LYS A 115 -14.62 5.00 23.22
C LYS A 115 -16.06 4.82 22.77
N GLU A 116 -16.62 5.86 22.14
CA GLU A 116 -18.03 5.92 21.74
C GLU A 116 -18.22 6.11 20.24
N ILE A 117 -19.39 5.68 19.76
CA ILE A 117 -19.93 6.06 18.44
C ILE A 117 -20.80 7.28 18.69
N LEU A 118 -20.44 8.41 18.10
CA LEU A 118 -21.19 9.66 18.22
C LEU A 118 -22.37 9.67 17.25
N LEU A 119 -22.11 9.40 15.97
CA LEU A 119 -23.12 9.40 14.91
C LEU A 119 -22.91 8.23 13.93
N CYS A 120 -24.04 7.72 13.41
CA CYS A 120 -24.03 6.84 12.25
C CYS A 120 -24.13 7.65 10.94
N PRO A 121 -23.91 7.02 9.77
CA PRO A 121 -24.00 7.70 8.47
C PRO A 121 -25.38 8.32 8.16
N GLY A 122 -26.44 7.85 8.83
CA GLY A 122 -27.77 8.43 8.74
C GLY A 122 -28.01 9.63 9.66
N GLY A 123 -27.00 10.07 10.42
CA GLY A 123 -27.11 11.21 11.35
C GLY A 123 -27.72 10.88 12.72
N TYR A 124 -27.89 9.59 13.05
CA TYR A 124 -28.50 9.17 14.32
C TYR A 124 -27.45 8.81 15.37
N ARG A 125 -27.73 9.16 16.63
CA ARG A 125 -26.95 8.74 17.80
C ARG A 125 -27.37 7.33 18.26
N PRO A 126 -26.44 6.49 18.73
CA PRO A 126 -26.80 5.23 19.35
C PRO A 126 -27.51 5.45 20.69
N ILE A 127 -28.48 4.57 21.00
CA ILE A 127 -29.10 4.45 22.32
C ILE A 127 -28.06 4.05 23.36
N LYS A 128 -27.13 3.17 22.97
CA LYS A 128 -26.05 2.68 23.82
C LYS A 128 -24.82 2.37 22.98
N THR A 129 -23.65 2.74 23.49
CA THR A 129 -22.37 2.28 22.96
C THR A 129 -21.69 1.32 23.93
N SER A 130 -20.89 0.40 23.39
CA SER A 130 -19.97 -0.44 24.16
C SER A 130 -18.68 -0.62 23.35
N TYR A 131 -17.54 -0.66 24.03
CA TYR A 131 -16.24 -0.85 23.40
C TYR A 131 -15.59 -2.15 23.89
N TYR A 132 -15.06 -2.93 22.94
CA TYR A 132 -14.39 -4.18 23.20
C TYR A 132 -12.87 -3.99 23.10
N GLU A 133 -12.21 -3.74 24.23
CA GLU A 133 -10.77 -3.42 24.32
C GLU A 133 -9.88 -4.41 23.54
N GLU A 134 -10.07 -5.71 23.77
CA GLU A 134 -9.23 -6.76 23.17
C GLU A 134 -9.27 -6.76 21.62
N SER A 135 -10.39 -6.34 21.05
CA SER A 135 -10.61 -6.35 19.59
C SER A 135 -10.60 -4.96 18.95
N GLY A 136 -10.58 -3.90 19.76
CA GLY A 136 -10.70 -2.51 19.29
C GLY A 136 -12.02 -2.21 18.57
N LEU A 137 -13.11 -2.91 18.94
CA LEU A 137 -14.40 -2.82 18.27
C LEU A 137 -15.40 -1.97 19.07
N TYR A 138 -16.03 -1.03 18.38
CA TYR A 138 -17.16 -0.25 18.86
C TYR A 138 -18.46 -0.94 18.50
N ARG A 139 -19.37 -1.09 19.46
CA ARG A 139 -20.72 -1.59 19.26
C ARG A 139 -21.74 -0.50 19.61
N GLY A 140 -22.45 -0.01 18.59
CA GLY A 140 -23.57 0.92 18.77
C GLY A 140 -24.89 0.18 18.66
N VAL A 141 -25.81 0.42 19.60
CA VAL A 141 -27.20 -0.05 19.56
C VAL A 141 -28.09 1.12 19.15
N PHE A 142 -28.95 0.90 18.17
CA PHE A 142 -29.82 1.90 17.58
C PHE A 142 -31.27 1.45 17.63
N ASP A 143 -32.18 2.41 17.50
CA ASP A 143 -33.59 2.15 17.36
C ASP A 143 -33.87 1.31 16.10
N LYS A 144 -34.75 0.32 16.25
CA LYS A 144 -35.05 -0.63 15.18
C LYS A 144 -35.82 0.05 14.05
N GLU A 145 -36.84 0.83 14.35
CA GLU A 145 -37.71 1.45 13.35
C GLU A 145 -36.92 2.45 12.50
N ILE A 146 -36.09 3.27 13.14
CA ILE A 146 -35.17 4.19 12.46
C ILE A 146 -34.22 3.43 11.51
N CYS A 147 -33.60 2.36 11.99
CA CYS A 147 -32.68 1.56 11.17
C CYS A 147 -33.38 0.85 10.01
N MET A 148 -34.61 0.38 10.21
CA MET A 148 -35.37 -0.35 9.19
C MET A 148 -35.87 0.57 8.07
N ALA A 149 -36.17 1.84 8.38
CA ALA A 149 -36.55 2.86 7.42
C ALA A 149 -35.35 3.58 6.75
N CYS A 150 -34.11 3.32 7.22
CA CYS A 150 -32.92 4.01 6.75
C CYS A 150 -32.48 3.54 5.34
N SER A 151 -32.21 4.50 4.45
CA SER A 151 -31.69 4.24 3.09
C SER A 151 -30.34 3.54 3.07
N TYR A 152 -29.53 3.70 4.12
CA TYR A 152 -28.20 3.09 4.23
C TYR A 152 -28.22 1.68 4.83
N LYS A 153 -29.40 1.12 5.09
CA LYS A 153 -29.59 -0.13 5.82
C LYS A 153 -28.72 -1.29 5.33
N SER A 154 -28.68 -1.50 4.02
CA SER A 154 -27.95 -2.61 3.38
C SER A 154 -26.44 -2.46 3.45
N ASN A 155 -25.92 -1.24 3.67
CA ASN A 155 -24.50 -0.92 3.47
C ASN A 155 -23.81 -0.40 4.75
N CYS A 156 -24.55 0.09 5.74
CA CYS A 156 -23.95 0.60 6.99
C CYS A 156 -23.46 -0.53 7.93
N GLY A 157 -23.81 -1.78 7.62
CA GLY A 157 -23.40 -2.95 8.39
C GLY A 157 -24.21 -3.18 9.65
N MET A 158 -25.45 -2.67 9.72
CA MET A 158 -26.35 -2.96 10.83
C MET A 158 -26.84 -4.40 10.77
N LYS A 159 -27.09 -4.96 11.96
CA LYS A 159 -27.73 -6.24 12.18
C LYS A 159 -28.95 -6.05 13.06
N GLU A 160 -30.04 -6.71 12.67
CA GLU A 160 -31.31 -6.66 13.38
C GLU A 160 -31.28 -7.52 14.66
N GLN A 161 -31.91 -7.02 15.73
CA GLN A 161 -32.26 -7.77 16.93
C GLN A 161 -33.77 -7.68 17.18
N LYS A 162 -34.27 -8.39 18.19
CA LYS A 162 -35.70 -8.45 18.50
C LYS A 162 -36.31 -7.04 18.68
N LYS A 163 -35.66 -6.17 19.45
CA LYS A 163 -36.17 -4.82 19.81
C LYS A 163 -35.34 -3.65 19.27
N THR A 164 -34.12 -3.91 18.82
CA THR A 164 -33.14 -2.89 18.44
C THR A 164 -32.36 -3.35 17.22
N SER A 165 -31.53 -2.47 16.66
CA SER A 165 -30.50 -2.82 15.69
C SER A 165 -29.13 -2.53 16.29
N TYR A 166 -28.08 -3.17 15.79
CA TYR A 166 -26.71 -2.83 16.22
C TYR A 166 -25.74 -2.81 15.05
N VAL A 167 -24.67 -2.03 15.22
CA VAL A 167 -23.52 -1.97 14.30
C VAL A 167 -22.26 -2.29 15.11
N ILE A 168 -21.36 -3.05 14.51
CA ILE A 168 -19.99 -3.22 15.02
C ILE A 168 -19.03 -2.60 14.00
N ILE A 169 -18.18 -1.68 14.46
CA ILE A 169 -17.20 -0.97 13.62
C ILE A 169 -15.89 -0.77 14.37
N SER A 170 -14.78 -0.69 13.64
CA SER A 170 -13.45 -0.32 14.16
C SER A 170 -12.95 0.92 13.43
N GLU A 171 -12.00 1.62 14.05
CA GLU A 171 -11.26 2.72 13.40
C GLU A 171 -10.56 2.25 12.12
N LYS A 172 -10.02 1.02 12.11
CA LYS A 172 -9.44 0.41 10.89
C LYS A 172 -10.46 0.28 9.76
N THR A 173 -11.71 -0.07 10.07
CA THR A 173 -12.77 -0.16 9.05
C THR A 173 -13.17 1.22 8.54
N LEU A 174 -13.22 2.21 9.44
CA LEU A 174 -13.49 3.61 9.11
C LEU A 174 -12.43 4.18 8.18
N SER A 175 -11.15 4.03 8.56
CA SER A 175 -9.97 4.48 7.80
C SER A 175 -9.97 3.89 6.39
N ARG A 176 -10.16 2.58 6.27
CA ARG A 176 -10.26 1.90 4.97
C ARG A 176 -11.45 2.32 4.11
N ALA A 177 -12.57 2.69 4.72
CA ALA A 177 -13.71 3.22 3.97
C ALA A 177 -13.43 4.64 3.44
N LYS A 178 -12.71 5.47 4.21
CA LYS A 178 -12.22 6.79 3.76
C LYS A 178 -11.21 6.64 2.62
N ASP A 179 -10.26 5.72 2.75
CA ASP A 179 -9.32 5.38 1.67
C ASP A 179 -10.05 5.03 0.36
N LEU A 180 -11.15 4.27 0.43
CA LEU A 180 -11.94 3.92 -0.76
C LEU A 180 -12.66 5.08 -1.42
N ILE A 181 -13.04 6.09 -0.63
CA ILE A 181 -13.60 7.32 -1.17
C ILE A 181 -12.49 8.06 -1.90
N GLN A 182 -11.34 8.27 -1.24
CA GLN A 182 -10.18 8.94 -1.81
C GLN A 182 -9.65 8.24 -3.07
N MET A 183 -9.55 6.91 -3.07
CA MET A 183 -9.19 6.09 -4.24
C MET A 183 -10.14 6.27 -5.43
N GLY A 184 -11.38 6.69 -5.17
CA GLY A 184 -12.38 6.99 -6.20
C GLY A 184 -12.20 8.35 -6.85
N GLU A 185 -11.45 9.27 -6.25
CA GLU A 185 -11.19 10.62 -6.74
C GLU A 185 -10.26 10.57 -7.95
N GLU A 186 -10.49 11.44 -8.94
CA GLU A 186 -9.68 11.45 -10.16
C GLU A 186 -8.22 11.79 -9.89
N ALA A 187 -7.95 12.74 -8.99
CA ALA A 187 -6.58 13.07 -8.57
C ALA A 187 -5.81 11.85 -8.02
N TYR A 188 -6.48 11.01 -7.22
CA TYR A 188 -5.87 9.78 -6.72
C TYR A 188 -5.59 8.79 -7.85
N LYS A 189 -6.54 8.63 -8.79
CA LYS A 189 -6.37 7.71 -9.93
C LYS A 189 -5.23 8.15 -10.84
N GLU A 190 -5.06 9.44 -11.07
CA GLU A 190 -3.96 9.99 -11.85
C GLU A 190 -2.61 9.66 -11.22
N LEU A 191 -2.48 9.85 -9.90
CA LEU A 191 -1.27 9.44 -9.16
C LEU A 191 -1.06 7.93 -9.25
N ALA A 192 -2.08 7.12 -8.98
CA ALA A 192 -1.97 5.66 -9.01
C ALA A 192 -1.56 5.12 -10.39
N ARG A 193 -1.94 5.79 -11.49
CA ARG A 193 -1.52 5.42 -12.86
C ARG A 193 -0.01 5.57 -13.09
N LYS A 194 0.66 6.51 -12.39
CA LYS A 194 2.13 6.71 -12.50
C LYS A 194 2.90 5.45 -12.09
N ARG A 195 2.33 4.59 -11.25
CA ARG A 195 2.93 3.29 -10.85
C ARG A 195 3.32 2.42 -12.04
N ASN A 196 2.61 2.49 -13.17
CA ASN A 196 2.92 1.65 -14.33
C ASN A 196 4.32 1.91 -14.91
N GLY A 197 4.91 3.09 -14.67
CA GLY A 197 6.26 3.43 -15.12
C GLY A 197 7.33 2.46 -14.59
N ILE A 198 7.18 1.99 -13.35
CA ILE A 198 8.17 1.15 -12.68
C ILE A 198 8.22 -0.28 -13.25
N GLU A 199 7.16 -0.74 -13.92
CA GLU A 199 7.08 -2.11 -14.49
C GLU A 199 8.12 -2.36 -15.59
N GLY A 200 8.65 -1.30 -16.20
CA GLY A 200 9.74 -1.38 -17.16
C GLY A 200 11.02 -1.97 -16.56
N ILE A 201 11.31 -1.71 -15.28
CA ILE A 201 12.55 -2.12 -14.62
C ILE A 201 12.65 -3.67 -14.55
N PRO A 202 11.65 -4.41 -14.02
CA PRO A 202 11.68 -5.88 -14.06
C PRO A 202 11.82 -6.46 -15.46
N SER A 203 11.24 -5.83 -16.48
CA SER A 203 11.34 -6.29 -17.87
C SER A 203 12.76 -6.13 -18.42
N ILE A 204 13.38 -4.97 -18.19
CA ILE A 204 14.77 -4.68 -18.60
C ILE A 204 15.74 -5.63 -17.90
N LEU A 205 15.58 -5.82 -16.58
CA LEU A 205 16.45 -6.72 -15.81
C LEU A 205 16.39 -8.16 -16.30
N ARG A 206 15.20 -8.65 -16.68
CA ARG A 206 15.05 -10.00 -17.25
C ARG A 206 15.58 -10.12 -18.67
N ARG A 207 15.11 -9.27 -19.58
CA ARG A 207 15.38 -9.41 -21.02
C ARG A 207 16.78 -8.98 -21.42
N ARG A 208 17.30 -7.89 -20.82
CA ARG A 208 18.59 -7.29 -21.20
C ARG A 208 19.73 -7.72 -20.28
N TYR A 209 19.45 -7.90 -18.99
CA TYR A 209 20.50 -8.19 -18.01
C TYR A 209 20.47 -9.63 -17.48
N GLY A 210 19.46 -10.44 -17.83
CA GLY A 210 19.42 -11.86 -17.49
C GLY A 210 19.34 -12.14 -15.99
N ILE A 211 18.60 -11.33 -15.22
CA ILE A 211 18.52 -11.45 -13.75
C ILE A 211 18.06 -12.84 -13.25
N ASP A 212 17.32 -13.61 -14.06
CA ASP A 212 16.90 -14.97 -13.71
C ASP A 212 18.05 -16.00 -13.72
N ASN A 213 19.15 -15.65 -14.40
CA ASN A 213 20.35 -16.47 -14.61
C ASN A 213 21.62 -15.69 -14.20
N LEU A 214 21.72 -15.33 -12.92
CA LEU A 214 22.87 -14.61 -12.39
C LEU A 214 24.17 -15.43 -12.52
N PRO A 215 25.29 -14.80 -12.92
CA PRO A 215 26.61 -15.43 -12.95
C PRO A 215 27.25 -15.58 -11.57
N VAL A 216 26.62 -15.00 -10.53
CA VAL A 216 27.09 -14.98 -9.14
C VAL A 216 26.09 -15.68 -8.21
N ARG A 217 26.56 -16.13 -7.06
CA ARG A 217 25.78 -16.80 -6.00
C ARG A 217 25.95 -16.10 -4.66
N GLY A 218 24.98 -16.27 -3.76
CA GLY A 218 24.96 -15.66 -2.43
C GLY A 218 24.44 -14.23 -2.45
N LEU A 219 23.73 -13.86 -1.38
CA LEU A 219 22.93 -12.63 -1.32
C LEU A 219 23.75 -11.38 -1.59
N LEU A 220 24.92 -11.26 -0.95
CA LEU A 220 25.78 -10.07 -1.06
C LEU A 220 26.26 -9.85 -2.50
N ARG A 221 26.72 -10.91 -3.17
CA ARG A 221 27.23 -10.82 -4.55
C ARG A 221 26.10 -10.54 -5.52
N SER A 222 24.93 -11.16 -5.32
CA SER A 222 23.73 -10.88 -6.12
C SER A 222 23.24 -9.44 -5.94
N LYS A 223 23.27 -8.89 -4.71
CA LYS A 223 22.91 -7.49 -4.43
C LYS A 223 23.88 -6.52 -5.08
N ALA A 224 25.19 -6.77 -4.99
CA ALA A 224 26.21 -5.98 -5.68
C ALA A 224 26.05 -6.01 -7.21
N TRP A 225 25.79 -7.19 -7.79
CA TRP A 225 25.51 -7.30 -9.22
C TRP A 225 24.29 -6.47 -9.63
N LEU A 226 23.23 -6.50 -8.81
CA LEU A 226 22.02 -5.72 -9.05
C LEU A 226 22.30 -4.21 -9.00
N ALA A 227 23.13 -3.75 -8.05
CA ALA A 227 23.60 -2.37 -7.95
C ALA A 227 24.18 -1.86 -9.27
N PHE A 228 25.10 -2.62 -9.87
CA PHE A 228 25.73 -2.26 -11.14
C PHE A 228 24.71 -2.20 -12.28
N LYS A 229 23.68 -3.05 -12.28
CA LYS A 229 22.63 -3.01 -13.31
C LYS A 229 21.69 -1.83 -13.12
N VAL A 230 21.33 -1.49 -11.89
CA VAL A 230 20.58 -0.28 -11.57
C VAL A 230 21.34 0.96 -12.06
N GLY A 231 22.63 1.07 -11.76
CA GLY A 231 23.48 2.15 -12.27
C GLY A 231 23.51 2.20 -13.79
N ALA A 232 23.65 1.05 -14.46
CA ALA A 232 23.63 0.99 -15.93
C ALA A 232 22.27 1.41 -16.53
N ILE A 233 21.15 1.12 -15.86
CA ILE A 233 19.81 1.59 -16.28
C ILE A 233 19.74 3.11 -16.16
N ASN A 234 20.13 3.67 -15.01
CA ASN A 234 20.11 5.12 -14.78
C ASN A 234 20.99 5.86 -15.79
N VAL A 235 22.23 5.42 -16.02
CA VAL A 235 23.13 6.02 -17.02
C VAL A 235 22.51 5.99 -18.42
N LYS A 236 21.90 4.87 -18.81
CA LYS A 236 21.23 4.79 -20.12
C LYS A 236 20.05 5.74 -20.24
N ARG A 237 19.28 5.93 -19.17
CA ARG A 237 18.15 6.89 -19.16
C ARG A 237 18.66 8.33 -19.27
N LEU A 238 19.73 8.67 -18.55
CA LEU A 238 20.37 9.98 -18.64
C LEU A 238 20.88 10.27 -20.06
N LEU A 239 21.63 9.34 -20.65
CA LEU A 239 22.14 9.51 -22.02
C LEU A 239 21.00 9.72 -23.02
N ARG A 240 19.92 8.93 -22.90
CA ARG A 240 18.76 9.08 -23.77
C ARG A 240 18.07 10.44 -23.62
N SER A 241 17.93 10.94 -22.40
CA SER A 241 17.34 12.28 -22.19
C SER A 241 18.23 13.40 -22.72
N MET A 242 19.55 13.22 -22.74
CA MET A 242 20.48 14.19 -23.31
C MET A 242 20.37 14.21 -24.85
N GLU A 243 20.23 13.05 -25.48
CA GLU A 243 19.99 12.93 -26.93
C GLU A 243 18.65 13.56 -27.33
N GLU A 244 17.56 13.24 -26.61
CA GLU A 244 16.24 13.83 -26.84
C GLU A 244 16.23 15.36 -26.63
N GLY A 245 16.98 15.88 -25.64
CA GLY A 245 17.12 17.32 -25.41
C GLY A 245 17.96 18.06 -26.46
N LEU A 246 18.84 17.35 -27.17
CA LEU A 246 19.64 17.88 -28.28
C LEU A 246 18.86 17.93 -29.60
N GLU A 247 17.82 17.10 -29.77
CA GLU A 247 16.95 17.12 -30.98
C GLU A 247 15.87 18.20 -30.92
N VAL A 248 15.60 18.77 -29.74
CA VAL A 248 14.57 19.80 -29.50
C VAL A 248 15.17 21.22 -29.40
N ALA A 249 16.50 21.34 -29.35
CA ALA A 249 17.27 22.61 -29.31
C ALA A 249 17.81 22.99 -30.69
#